data_AF-A0A1G1H7Q7-F1
#
_entry.id   AF-A0A1G1H7Q7-F1
#
_cell.length_a   1.000
_cell.length_b   1.000
_cell.length_c   1.000
_cell.angle_alpha   90.00
_cell.angle_beta   90.00
_cell.angle_gamma   90.00
#
_symmetry.space_group_name_H-M   'P 1'
#
loop_
_entity.id
_entity.type
_entity.pdbx_description
1 polymer ?
#
loop_
_entity_poly.entity_id
_entity_poly.type
_entity_poly.pdbx_seq_one_letter_code
_entity_poly.pdbx_strand_id
1 'polypeptide(L)' 'MQYSFTCPTRGCNFSVRVDTQSDDWAVEKIIEVSSVHDKQAHPNLPSMTVQQIRNIVFSDVKERVRI' A
#
# COMPACT_ATOMS: atom_id res chain seq x y z
N MET A 1 5.10 -13.23 7.03
CA MET A 1 5.66 -12.09 6.27
C MET A 1 4.89 -10.85 6.66
N GLN A 2 5.53 -9.69 6.64
CA GLN A 2 4.88 -8.42 6.97
C GLN A 2 4.99 -7.49 5.77
N TYR A 3 3.84 -6.96 5.36
CA TYR A 3 3.74 -5.94 4.32
C TYR A 3 3.30 -4.64 4.96
N SER A 4 3.88 -3.54 4.49
CA SER A 4 3.45 -2.20 4.86
C SER A 4 3.21 -1.37 3.61
N PHE A 5 2.27 -0.46 3.72
CA PHE A 5 2.04 0.59 2.73
C PHE A 5 1.84 1.91 3.44
N THR A 6 2.53 2.93 2.98
CA THR A 6 2.35 4.31 3.44
C THR A 6 1.84 5.14 2.28
N CYS A 7 0.80 5.94 2.53
CA CYS A 7 0.27 6.84 1.51
C CYS A 7 1.37 7.82 1.04
N PRO A 8 1.64 7.92 -0.28
CA PRO A 8 2.68 8.80 -0.80
C PRO A 8 2.25 10.28 -0.88
N THR A 9 0.97 10.58 -0.61
CA THR A 9 0.44 11.95 -0.66
C THR A 9 1.11 12.82 0.41
N ARG A 10 1.70 13.94 -0.01
CA ARG A 10 2.41 14.86 0.88
C ARG A 10 1.48 15.35 2.01
N GLY A 11 1.90 15.11 3.26
CA GLY A 11 1.14 15.49 4.44
C GLY A 11 0.07 14.46 4.86
N CYS A 12 -0.07 13.34 4.14
CA CYS A 12 -0.90 12.22 4.55
C CYS A 12 -0.08 11.22 5.36
N ASN A 13 -0.52 10.94 6.59
CA ASN A 13 0.14 9.98 7.49
C ASN A 13 -0.55 8.60 7.49
N PHE A 14 -1.39 8.33 6.50
CA PHE A 14 -2.08 7.06 6.40
C PHE A 14 -1.10 5.93 6.12
N SER A 15 -1.17 4.88 6.93
CA SER A 15 -0.36 3.68 6.74
C SER A 15 -1.16 2.43 7.10
N VAL A 16 -0.85 1.34 6.41
CA VAL A 16 -1.45 0.03 6.60
C VAL A 16 -0.34 -0.98 6.80
N ARG A 17 -0.52 -1.90 7.75
CA ARG A 17 0.36 -3.04 7.95
C ARG A 17 -0.48 -4.31 7.92
N VAL A 18 0.01 -5.31 7.20
CA VAL A 18 -0.65 -6.61 7.03
C VAL A 18 0.37 -7.71 7.32
N ASP A 19 0.08 -8.53 8.33
CA ASP A 19 0.82 -9.75 8.61
C ASP A 19 0.11 -10.93 7.92
N THR A 20 0.84 -11.67 7.09
CA THR A 20 0.27 -12.78 6.31
C THR A 20 1.32 -13.83 5.94
N GLN A 21 0.86 -14.98 5.46
CA GLN A 21 1.68 -16.03 4.85
C GLN A 21 1.60 -16.04 3.32
N SER A 22 0.81 -15.14 2.70
CA SER A 22 0.60 -15.05 1.26
C SER A 22 0.75 -13.62 0.76
N ASP A 23 1.69 -13.41 -0.17
CA ASP A 23 1.96 -12.15 -0.85
C ASP A 23 0.71 -11.58 -1.52
N ASP A 24 0.01 -12.41 -2.30
CA ASP A 24 -1.18 -11.99 -3.05
C ASP A 24 -2.28 -11.47 -2.13
N TRP A 25 -2.52 -12.17 -1.02
CA TRP A 25 -3.53 -11.75 -0.04
C TRP A 25 -3.15 -10.44 0.67
N ALA A 26 -1.88 -10.25 1.04
CA ALA A 26 -1.42 -8.98 1.62
C ALA A 26 -1.63 -7.81 0.66
N VAL A 27 -1.24 -8.01 -0.59
CA VAL A 27 -1.32 -7.01 -1.64
C VAL A 27 -2.77 -6.62 -1.92
N GLU A 28 -3.67 -7.60 -2.05
CA GLU A 28 -5.11 -7.33 -2.25
C GLU A 28 -5.70 -6.53 -1.10
N LYS A 29 -5.37 -6.88 0.15
CA LYS A 29 -5.85 -6.13 1.32
C LYS A 29 -5.33 -4.71 1.35
N ILE A 30 -4.05 -4.50 1.02
CA ILE A 30 -3.49 -3.16 0.94
C ILE A 30 -4.18 -2.34 -0.16
N ILE A 31 -4.41 -2.91 -1.36
CA ILE A 31 -5.09 -2.23 -2.47
C ILE A 31 -6.51 -1.81 -2.08
N GLU A 32 -7.26 -2.71 -1.45
CA GLU A 32 -8.63 -2.44 -1.01
C GLU A 32 -8.65 -1.24 -0.05
N VAL A 33 -7.81 -1.29 0.98
CA VAL A 33 -7.76 -0.26 2.02
C VAL A 33 -7.21 1.07 1.47
N SER A 34 -6.16 1.04 0.65
CA SER A 34 -5.60 2.26 0.04
C SER A 34 -6.57 2.91 -0.95
N SER A 35 -7.32 2.12 -1.71
CA SER A 35 -8.32 2.65 -2.66
C SER A 35 -9.49 3.33 -1.94
N VAL A 36 -9.95 2.77 -0.82
CA VAL A 36 -10.97 3.40 0.04
C VAL A 36 -10.43 4.71 0.63
N HIS A 37 -9.20 4.69 1.14
CA HIS A 37 -8.55 5.88 1.68
C HIS A 37 -8.42 6.99 0.64
N ASP A 38 -7.92 6.70 -0.56
CA ASP A 38 -7.77 7.69 -1.64
C ASP A 38 -9.11 8.36 -1.97
N LYS A 39 -10.19 7.58 -2.09
CA LYS A 39 -11.53 8.12 -2.39
C LYS A 39 -12.07 9.04 -1.29
N GLN A 40 -11.73 8.77 -0.02
CA GLN A 40 -12.27 9.50 1.13
C GLN A 40 -11.42 10.71 1.51
N ALA A 41 -10.10 10.52 1.60
CA ALA A 41 -9.15 11.53 2.05
C ALA A 41 -8.60 12.41 0.91
N HIS A 42 -8.59 11.87 -0.31
CA HIS A 42 -8.01 12.51 -1.48
C HIS A 42 -8.96 12.52 -2.70
N PRO A 43 -10.23 12.95 -2.54
CA PRO A 43 -11.25 12.84 -3.60
C PRO A 43 -10.91 13.64 -4.88
N ASN A 44 -10.03 14.64 -4.77
CA ASN A 44 -9.60 15.49 -5.88
C ASN A 44 -8.30 15.01 -6.55
N LEU A 45 -7.65 13.96 -6.04
CA LEU A 45 -6.46 13.38 -6.64
C LEU A 45 -6.85 12.17 -7.51
N PRO A 46 -6.12 11.93 -8.61
CA PRO A 46 -6.29 10.69 -9.36
C PRO A 46 -5.92 9.51 -8.45
N SER A 47 -6.83 8.55 -8.30
CA SER A 47 -6.55 7.33 -7.54
C SER A 47 -5.38 6.58 -8.16
N MET A 48 -4.51 6.03 -7.32
CA MET A 48 -3.43 5.17 -7.79
C MET A 48 -3.97 3.92 -8.49
N THR A 49 -3.26 3.46 -9.52
CA THR A 49 -3.57 2.18 -10.16
C THR A 49 -3.15 1.01 -9.27
N VAL A 50 -3.81 -0.13 -9.44
CA VAL A 50 -3.45 -1.39 -8.75
C VAL A 50 -1.97 -1.74 -8.95
N GLN A 51 -1.43 -1.51 -10.15
CA GLN A 51 -0.01 -1.76 -10.43
C GLN A 51 0.92 -0.82 -9.68
N GLN A 52 0.57 0.46 -9.56
CA GLN A 52 1.35 1.42 -8.77
C GLN A 52 1.37 1.03 -7.29
N ILE A 53 0.23 0.65 -6.73
CA ILE A 53 0.14 0.20 -5.33
C ILE A 53 0.99 -1.05 -5.12
N ARG A 54 0.88 -2.05 -6.01
CA ARG A 54 1.73 -3.26 -5.99
C ARG A 54 3.22 -2.92 -5.97
N ASN A 55 3.67 -2.03 -6.84
CA ASN A 55 5.07 -1.65 -6.93
C ASN A 55 5.59 -1.01 -5.63
N ILE A 56 4.79 -0.16 -4.97
CA ILE A 56 5.16 0.44 -3.68
C ILE A 56 5.27 -0.63 -2.59
N VAL A 57 4.23 -1.46 -2.46
CA VAL A 57 4.17 -2.54 -1.46
C VAL A 57 5.38 -3.49 -1.59
N PHE A 58 5.72 -3.89 -2.81
CA PHE A 58 6.86 -4.78 -3.02
C PHE A 58 8.22 -4.08 -2.94
N SER A 59 8.30 -2.77 -3.18
CA SER A 59 9.55 -2.02 -3.01
C SER A 59 9.95 -1.97 -1.52
N ASP A 60 9.00 -1.71 -0.63
CA ASP A 60 9.22 -1.69 0.82
C ASP A 60 9.63 -3.07 1.37
N VAL A 61 9.06 -4.16 0.82
CA VAL A 61 9.44 -5.53 1.22
C VAL A 61 10.83 -5.91 0.74
N LYS A 62 11.20 -5.55 -0.50
CA LYS A 62 12.56 -5.80 -1.02
C LYS A 62 13.64 -5.07 -0.21
N GLU A 63 13.33 -3.87 0.29
CA GLU A 63 14.26 -3.11 1.12
C GLU A 63 14.50 -3.80 2.48
N ARG A 64 13.49 -4.47 3.05
CA ARG A 64 13.62 -5.24 4.29
C ARG A 64 14.29 -6.62 4.12
N VAL A 65 14.31 -7.17 2.91
CA VAL A 65 14.91 -8.50 2.60
C VAL A 65 16.36 -8.40 2.15
N ARG A 66 16.90 -7.20 1.89
CA ARG A 66 18.35 -6.99 1.73
C ARG A 66 19.06 -7.17 3.07
N ILE A 67 19.40 -8.41 3.39
CA ILE A 67 20.35 -8.84 4.43
C ILE A 67 21.44 -9.66 3.73
#